data_AF-A0A3D5SCF1-F1
#
_entry.id   AF-A0A3D5SCF1-F1
#
_cell.length_a   1.000
_cell.length_b   1.000
_cell.length_c   1.000
_cell.angle_alpha   90.00
_cell.angle_beta   90.00
_cell.angle_gamma   90.00
#
_symmetry.space_group_name_H-M   'P 1'
#
loop_
_entity.id
_entity.type
_entity.pdbx_description
1 polymer ?
#
loop_
_entity_poly.entity_id
_entity_poly.type
_entity_poly.pdbx_seq_one_letter_code
_entity_poly.pdbx_strand_id
1 'polypeptide(L)'
;YNAVSRFVREIPDECIKEIRVKANISRPVSAGMSYASADHETGLLLGQRVMHSVFGEGVILNIEGQGSNARVQVNFDDEGSKWLVAAYANLNSI
;
A
#
# COMPACT_ATOMS: atom_id res chain seq x y z
N TYR A 1 1.08 -34.36 10.94
CA TYR A 1 0.71 -32.95 11.10
C TYR A 1 1.41 -32.43 12.34
N ASN A 2 2.35 -31.49 12.22
CA ASN A 2 3.13 -31.01 13.35
C ASN A 2 2.46 -29.76 13.90
N ALA A 3 1.91 -29.86 15.11
CA ALA A 3 1.37 -28.71 15.81
C ALA A 3 2.50 -27.72 16.13
N VAL A 4 2.20 -26.42 16.04
CA VAL A 4 3.13 -25.37 16.43
C VAL A 4 3.49 -25.53 17.91
N SER A 5 4.78 -25.38 18.21
CA SER A 5 5.32 -25.53 19.55
C SER A 5 4.64 -24.61 20.56
N ARG A 6 4.32 -25.12 21.76
CA ARG A 6 3.70 -24.35 22.85
C ARG A 6 4.51 -23.11 23.23
N PHE A 7 5.84 -23.16 23.06
CA PHE A 7 6.76 -22.07 23.36
C PHE A 7 6.46 -20.81 22.55
N VAL A 8 5.90 -20.93 21.33
CA VAL A 8 5.55 -19.77 20.50
C VAL A 8 4.46 -18.91 21.15
N ARG A 9 3.59 -19.50 21.98
CA ARG A 9 2.45 -18.82 22.62
C ARG A 9 2.81 -18.23 23.98
N GLU A 10 3.99 -18.56 24.50
CA GLU A 10 4.49 -18.15 25.82
C GLU A 10 5.61 -17.10 25.71
N ILE A 11 5.87 -16.58 24.50
CA ILE A 11 6.89 -15.55 24.28
C ILE A 11 6.41 -14.23 24.89
N PRO A 12 7.15 -13.62 25.84
CA PRO A 12 6.82 -12.31 26.39
C PRO A 12 6.84 -11.21 25.32
N ASP A 13 5.96 -10.21 25.46
CA ASP A 13 5.84 -9.12 24.48
C ASP A 13 7.14 -8.30 24.30
N GLU A 14 7.95 -8.19 25.35
CA GLU A 14 9.28 -7.56 25.31
C GLU A 14 10.26 -8.24 24.34
N CYS A 15 10.02 -9.52 24.04
CA CYS A 15 10.82 -10.33 23.13
C CYS A 15 10.26 -10.32 21.70
N ILE A 16 9.16 -9.61 21.44
CA ILE A 16 8.52 -9.53 20.12
C ILE A 16 9.02 -8.28 19.40
N LYS A 17 9.66 -8.48 18.25
CA LYS A 17 10.06 -7.38 17.36
C LYS A 17 9.26 -7.45 16.06
N GLU A 18 8.30 -6.54 15.90
CA GLU A 18 7.55 -6.42 14.66
C GLU A 18 8.45 -5.96 13.51
N ILE A 19 8.71 -6.85 12.55
CA ILE A 19 9.25 -6.44 11.27
C ILE A 19 8.12 -5.88 10.40
N ARG A 20 7.97 -4.55 10.38
CA ARG A 20 7.32 -3.92 9.22
C ARG A 20 8.24 -4.17 8.04
N VAL A 21 7.82 -4.96 7.06
CA VAL A 21 8.54 -5.08 5.80
C VAL A 21 8.48 -3.71 5.12
N LYS A 22 9.41 -2.83 5.48
CA LYS A 22 9.75 -1.63 4.72
C LYS A 22 10.39 -2.14 3.46
N ALA A 23 9.57 -2.44 2.47
CA ALA A 23 10.04 -2.81 1.16
C ALA A 23 10.67 -1.56 0.52
N ASN A 24 11.91 -1.25 0.90
CA ASN A 24 12.78 -0.35 0.15
C ASN A 24 13.24 -1.14 -1.08
N ILE A 25 12.33 -1.25 -2.04
CA ILE A 25 12.59 -1.99 -3.26
C ILE A 25 13.29 -1.02 -4.21
N SER A 26 14.62 -1.04 -4.22
CA SER A 26 15.36 -0.58 -5.38
C SER A 26 15.07 -1.57 -6.51
N ARG A 27 14.01 -1.35 -7.27
CA ARG A 27 13.67 -2.15 -8.45
C ARG A 27 14.23 -1.46 -9.68
N PRO A 28 15.14 -2.11 -10.44
CA PRO A 28 15.62 -1.55 -11.69
C PRO A 28 14.46 -1.44 -12.69
N VAL A 29 14.38 -0.29 -13.34
CA VAL A 29 13.45 0.03 -14.43
C VAL A 29 13.73 -0.89 -15.62
N SER A 30 12.97 -1.98 -15.75
CA SER A 30 12.68 -2.64 -17.02
C SER A 30 11.81 -3.88 -16.80
N ALA A 31 10.88 -4.09 -17.73
CA ALA A 31 9.97 -5.22 -17.89
C ALA A 31 8.68 -5.11 -17.08
N GLY A 32 7.57 -5.01 -17.84
CA GLY A 32 6.21 -4.81 -17.35
C GLY A 32 5.85 -5.80 -16.26
N MET A 33 5.59 -5.26 -15.08
CA MET A 33 5.03 -6.01 -13.98
C MET A 33 3.52 -5.95 -14.16
N SER A 34 2.92 -7.06 -14.58
CA SER A 34 1.48 -7.27 -14.51
C SER A 34 1.08 -7.09 -13.04
N TYR A 35 0.60 -5.88 -12.71
CA TYR A 35 0.00 -5.60 -11.42
C TYR A 35 -1.15 -6.57 -11.30
N ALA A 36 -1.09 -7.48 -10.34
CA ALA A 36 -2.20 -8.35 -10.03
C ALA A 36 -3.41 -7.43 -9.85
N SER A 37 -4.40 -7.59 -10.72
CA SER A 37 -5.71 -6.96 -10.61
C SER A 37 -6.36 -7.51 -9.36
N ALA A 38 -5.92 -7.02 -8.20
CA ALA A 38 -6.77 -7.01 -7.03
C ALA A 38 -7.96 -6.16 -7.48
N ASP A 39 -9.08 -6.83 -7.65
CA ASP A 39 -10.35 -6.38 -8.23
C ASP A 39 -10.96 -5.27 -7.35
N HIS A 40 -10.24 -4.16 -7.21
CA HIS A 40 -10.68 -2.99 -6.51
C HIS A 40 -11.50 -2.19 -7.52
N GLU A 41 -12.80 -2.09 -7.27
CA GLU A 41 -13.77 -1.29 -8.04
C GLU A 41 -13.34 0.17 -8.25
N THR A 42 -12.33 0.64 -7.52
CA THR A 42 -11.75 1.98 -7.66
C THR A 42 -10.94 2.16 -8.95
N GLY A 43 -10.55 1.09 -9.64
CA GLY A 43 -9.71 1.17 -10.84
C GLY A 43 -8.27 1.63 -10.58
N LEU A 44 -7.86 1.65 -9.30
CA LEU A 44 -6.53 2.04 -8.84
C LEU A 44 -5.73 0.80 -8.44
N LEU A 45 -4.44 0.80 -8.74
CA LEU A 45 -3.53 -0.32 -8.48
C LEU A 45 -2.47 0.06 -7.44
N LEU A 46 -2.07 -0.90 -6.61
CA LEU A 46 -0.95 -0.72 -5.69
C LEU A 46 0.36 -0.52 -6.47
N GLY A 47 1.17 0.45 -6.03
CA GLY A 47 2.41 0.84 -6.70
C GLY A 47 2.23 1.70 -7.95
N GLN A 48 0.98 2.01 -8.33
CA GLN A 48 0.69 2.89 -9.45
C GLN A 48 1.08 4.33 -9.13
N ARG A 49 1.64 5.01 -10.13
CA ARG A 49 1.96 6.44 -10.03
C ARG A 49 0.76 7.29 -10.44
N VAL A 50 0.50 8.33 -9.67
CA VAL A 50 -0.70 9.17 -9.78
C VAL A 50 -0.35 10.65 -9.62
N MET A 51 -1.21 11.50 -10.17
CA MET A 51 -1.18 12.94 -10.02
C MET A 51 -2.41 13.42 -9.25
N HIS A 52 -2.19 14.27 -8.24
CA HIS A 52 -3.23 14.97 -7.48
C HIS A 52 -3.10 16.49 -7.66
N SER A 53 -4.22 17.18 -7.84
CA SER A 53 -4.22 18.64 -8.11
C SER A 53 -3.60 19.48 -7.00
N VAL A 54 -3.66 19.03 -5.75
CA VAL A 54 -3.16 19.76 -4.58
C VAL A 54 -1.79 19.25 -4.12
N PHE A 55 -1.54 17.94 -4.25
CA PHE A 55 -0.36 17.28 -3.65
C PHE A 55 0.69 16.86 -4.68
N GLY A 56 0.41 17.05 -5.96
CA GLY A 56 1.33 16.72 -7.04
C GLY A 56 1.41 15.21 -7.31
N GLU A 57 2.58 14.77 -7.75
CA GLU A 57 2.87 13.38 -8.09
C GLU A 57 3.04 12.53 -6.83
N GLY A 58 2.61 11.27 -6.91
CA GLY A 58 2.85 10.30 -5.86
C GLY A 58 2.62 8.86 -6.30
N VAL A 59 2.91 7.91 -5.41
CA VAL A 59 2.73 6.48 -5.64
C VAL A 59 1.75 5.91 -4.63
N ILE A 60 0.79 5.12 -5.11
CA ILE A 60 -0.18 4.42 -4.25
C ILE A 60 0.56 3.34 -3.44
N LEU A 61 0.50 3.45 -2.12
CA LEU A 61 1.11 2.50 -1.20
C LEU A 61 0.12 1.47 -0.67
N ASN A 62 -1.14 1.86 -0.47
CA ASN A 62 -2.16 1.00 0.11
C ASN A 62 -3.56 1.41 -0.37
N ILE A 63 -4.48 0.44 -0.43
CA ILE A 63 -5.90 0.64 -0.69
C ILE A 63 -6.66 -0.18 0.35
N GLU A 64 -7.48 0.48 1.15
CA GLU A 64 -8.28 -0.13 2.20
C GLU A 64 -9.78 0.09 1.96
N GLY A 65 -10.59 -0.94 2.19
CA GLY A 65 -12.03 -0.89 1.97
C GLY A 65 -12.44 -1.10 0.51
N GLN A 66 -13.74 -0.97 0.26
CA GLN A 66 -14.38 -1.20 -1.05
C GLN A 66 -15.44 -0.11 -1.30
N GLY A 67 -15.76 0.12 -2.58
CA GLY A 67 -16.77 1.09 -3.01
C GLY A 67 -16.47 2.53 -2.56
N SER A 68 -17.53 3.25 -2.14
CA SER A 68 -17.49 4.69 -1.81
C SER A 68 -16.70 5.03 -0.54
N ASN A 69 -16.49 4.06 0.36
CA ASN A 69 -15.71 4.26 1.59
C ASN A 69 -14.26 3.80 1.46
N ALA A 70 -13.83 3.40 0.25
CA ALA A 70 -12.45 3.01 0.02
C ALA A 70 -11.52 4.19 0.31
N ARG A 71 -10.40 3.91 0.98
CA ARG A 71 -9.33 4.85 1.26
C ARG A 71 -8.07 4.41 0.56
N VAL A 72 -7.34 5.37 0.01
CA VAL A 72 -6.07 5.15 -0.65
C VAL A 72 -4.98 5.90 0.11
N GLN A 73 -3.89 5.20 0.39
CA GLN A 73 -2.68 5.82 0.91
C GLN A 73 -1.74 6.10 -0.25
N VAL A 74 -1.38 7.37 -0.45
CA VAL A 74 -0.46 7.80 -1.50
C VAL A 74 0.74 8.47 -0.84
N ASN A 75 1.93 8.10 -1.29
CA ASN A 75 3.15 8.82 -0.95
C ASN A 75 3.46 9.84 -2.03
N PHE A 76 3.18 11.11 -1.74
CA PHE A 76 3.46 12.24 -2.61
C PHE A 76 4.93 12.65 -2.50
N ASP A 77 5.51 13.07 -3.62
CA ASP A 77 6.94 13.33 -3.72
C ASP A 77 7.36 14.51 -2.82
N ASP A 78 6.57 15.59 -2.78
CA ASP A 78 6.83 16.78 -1.96
C ASP A 78 6.19 16.75 -0.57
N GLU A 79 5.06 16.04 -0.45
CA GLU A 79 4.15 16.13 0.70
C GLU A 79 4.15 14.89 1.60
N GLY A 80 4.85 13.83 1.19
CA GLY A 80 4.92 12.56 1.89
C GLY A 80 3.61 11.76 1.86
N SER A 81 3.45 10.84 2.80
CA SER A 81 2.34 9.90 2.84
C SER A 81 1.04 10.52 3.36
N LYS A 82 -0.04 10.48 2.56
CA LYS A 82 -1.39 10.92 2.94
C LYS A 82 -2.44 9.84 2.68
N TRP A 83 -3.50 9.86 3.50
CA TRP A 83 -4.70 9.04 3.31
C TRP A 83 -5.80 9.87 2.66
N LEU A 84 -6.34 9.39 1.56
CA LEU A 84 -7.42 10.03 0.81
C LEU A 84 -8.60 9.07 0.69
N VAL A 85 -9.82 9.59 0.70
CA VAL A 85 -10.99 8.78 0.35
C VAL A 85 -11.04 8.67 -1.17
N ALA A 86 -11.00 7.45 -1.71
CA ALA A 86 -10.82 7.18 -3.14
C ALA A 86 -11.87 7.90 -4.01
N ALA A 87 -13.13 7.93 -3.56
CA ALA A 87 -14.23 8.61 -4.24
C ALA A 87 -14.05 10.12 -4.40
N TYR A 88 -13.23 10.75 -3.57
CA TYR A 88 -12.98 12.20 -3.57
C TYR A 88 -11.54 12.56 -3.94
N ALA A 89 -10.67 11.56 -4.07
CA ALA A 89 -9.25 11.75 -4.26
C ALA A 89 -8.90 12.29 -5.65
N ASN A 90 -9.76 12.11 -6.66
CA ASN A 90 -9.54 12.61 -8.03
C ASN A 90 -8.10 12.38 -8.54
N LEU A 91 -7.59 11.16 -8.32
CA LEU A 91 -6.24 10.76 -8.72
C LEU A 91 -6.25 10.40 -10.20
N ASN A 92 -5.34 10.99 -10.97
CA ASN A 92 -5.13 10.63 -12.37
C ASN A 92 -3.90 9.73 -12.48
N SER A 93 -4.03 8.61 -13.20
CA SER A 93 -2.89 7.78 -13.59
C SER A 93 -1.96 8.54 -14.52
N ILE A 94 -0.64 8.38 -14.34
CA ILE A 94 0.39 8.90 -15.25
C ILE A 94 1.13 7.78 -15.98
#